data_AF-A0A011PZS0-F1
#
_entry.id   AF-A0A011PZS0-F1
#
_cell.length_a   1.000
_cell.length_b   1.000
_cell.length_c   1.000
_cell.angle_alpha   90.00
_cell.angle_beta   90.00
_cell.angle_gamma   90.00
#
_symmetry.space_group_name_H-M   'P 1'
#
loop_
_entity.id
_entity.type
_entity.pdbx_description
1 polymer ?
#
loop_
_entity_poly.entity_id
_entity_poly.type
_entity_poly.pdbx_seq_one_letter_code
_entity_poly.pdbx_strand_id
1 'polypeptide(L)'
;MLRPEGKKKLDEVAAKSKQIKLEVILAVGHTDRFGSLAHNMKLSERRAAAVKTYLVSKGVDANRIYTEGKGPKNPVTKPDQCPGKKATKQVIECLQPDRRVDIELIGTK
;
A
#
# COMPACT_ATOMS: atom_id res chain seq x y z
N MET A 1 -2.64 -11.29 4.06
CA MET A 1 -1.60 -11.28 5.12
C MET A 1 -0.44 -10.40 4.66
N LEU A 2 0.10 -9.56 5.54
CA LEU A 2 1.27 -8.72 5.23
C LEU A 2 2.54 -9.58 5.17
N ARG A 3 3.38 -9.36 4.15
CA ARG A 3 4.67 -10.04 4.02
C ARG A 3 5.63 -9.64 5.15
N PRO A 4 6.56 -10.51 5.58
CA PRO A 4 7.52 -10.20 6.65
C PRO A 4 8.30 -8.90 6.41
N GLU A 5 8.72 -8.65 5.17
CA GLU A 5 9.47 -7.44 4.79
C GLU A 5 8.59 -6.19 4.92
N GLY A 6 7.30 -6.32 4.58
CA GLY A 6 6.31 -5.26 4.76
C GLY A 6 6.12 -4.93 6.23
N LYS A 7 6.04 -5.94 7.11
CA LYS A 7 5.93 -5.74 8.56
C LYS A 7 7.13 -4.96 9.13
N LYS A 8 8.36 -5.31 8.73
CA LYS A 8 9.57 -4.58 9.16
C LYS A 8 9.52 -3.09 8.80
N LYS A 9 9.12 -2.77 7.56
CA LYS A 9 8.95 -1.37 7.14
C LYS A 9 7.86 -0.64 7.94
N LEU A 10 6.76 -1.33 8.25
CA LEU A 10 5.69 -0.75 9.08
C LEU A 10 6.12 -0.53 10.53
N ASP A 11 7.01 -1.37 11.06
CA ASP A 11 7.62 -1.15 12.37
C ASP A 11 8.43 0.14 12.40
N GLU A 12 9.20 0.42 11.34
CA GLU A 12 9.93 1.68 11.20
C GLU A 12 8.99 2.90 11.11
N VAL A 13 7.88 2.79 10.37
CA VAL A 13 6.86 3.83 10.30
C VAL A 13 6.26 4.10 11.69
N ALA A 14 5.90 3.03 12.43
CA ALA A 14 5.34 3.15 13.77
C ALA A 14 6.36 3.69 14.80
N ALA A 15 7.65 3.44 14.61
CA ALA A 15 8.70 4.05 15.43
C ALA A 15 8.84 5.55 15.11
N LYS A 16 8.90 5.92 13.83
CA LYS A 16 8.99 7.31 13.39
C LYS A 16 7.78 8.14 13.82
N SER A 17 6.57 7.56 13.78
CA SER A 17 5.36 8.25 14.20
C SER A 17 5.36 8.66 15.68
N LYS A 18 6.18 8.00 16.52
CA LYS A 18 6.34 8.34 17.94
C LYS A 18 7.35 9.46 18.18
N GLN A 19 8.20 9.74 17.20
CA GLN A 19 9.27 10.75 17.29
C GLN A 19 8.84 12.12 16.77
N ILE A 20 7.62 12.22 16.24
CA ILE A 20 7.05 13.45 15.69
C ILE A 20 5.69 13.71 16.32
N LYS A 21 5.22 14.95 16.26
CA LYS A 21 3.81 15.26 16.46
C LYS A 21 3.03 14.76 15.25
N LEU A 22 2.68 13.47 15.26
CA LEU A 22 1.94 12.84 14.18
C LEU A 22 0.58 13.53 14.00
N GLU A 23 0.31 14.06 12.81
CA GLU A 23 -1.02 14.55 12.46
C GLU A 23 -1.82 13.42 11.83
N VAL A 24 -1.26 12.85 10.75
CA VAL A 24 -1.95 11.81 10.00
C VAL A 24 -0.99 10.85 9.30
N ILE A 25 -1.42 9.59 9.15
CA ILE A 25 -0.84 8.59 8.27
C ILE A 25 -1.86 8.29 7.19
N LEU A 26 -1.47 8.46 5.93
CA LEU A 26 -2.27 8.04 4.79
C LEU A 26 -1.67 6.75 4.21
N ALA A 27 -2.46 5.69 4.18
CA ALA A 27 -2.10 4.42 3.54
C ALA A 27 -2.92 4.21 2.27
N VAL A 28 -2.26 4.22 1.11
CA VAL A 28 -2.92 4.10 -0.20
C VAL A 28 -2.57 2.77 -0.85
N GLY A 29 -3.58 1.93 -1.05
CA GLY A 29 -3.42 0.64 -1.72
C GLY A 29 -3.46 0.75 -3.23
N HIS A 30 -2.60 -0.03 -3.89
CA HIS A 30 -2.54 -0.15 -5.34
C HIS A 30 -2.58 -1.62 -5.79
N THR A 31 -3.04 -1.81 -7.02
CA THR A 31 -2.96 -3.08 -7.74
C THR A 31 -2.26 -2.88 -9.07
N ASP A 32 -1.85 -3.98 -9.68
CA ASP A 32 -1.52 -3.96 -11.09
C ASP A 32 -2.78 -4.07 -11.96
N ARG A 33 -2.59 -4.12 -13.28
CA ARG A 33 -3.68 -4.08 -14.27
C ARG A 33 -4.51 -5.36 -14.40
N PHE A 34 -4.15 -6.45 -13.72
CA PHE A 34 -4.87 -7.72 -13.87
C PHE A 34 -6.10 -7.80 -12.96
N GLY A 35 -7.20 -8.31 -13.50
CA GLY A 35 -8.50 -8.37 -12.81
C GLY A 35 -9.43 -7.22 -13.20
N SER A 36 -10.70 -7.29 -12.76
CA SER A 36 -11.66 -6.22 -13.02
C SER A 36 -11.39 -4.99 -12.16
N LEU A 37 -11.78 -3.81 -12.64
CA LEU A 37 -11.64 -2.57 -11.88
C LEU A 37 -12.32 -2.68 -10.51
N ALA A 38 -13.56 -3.17 -10.45
CA ALA A 38 -14.31 -3.33 -9.20
C ALA A 38 -13.60 -4.29 -8.21
N HIS A 39 -13.00 -5.37 -8.71
CA HIS A 39 -12.21 -6.27 -7.87
C HIS A 39 -10.96 -5.58 -7.33
N ASN A 40 -10.22 -4.89 -8.21
CA ASN A 40 -8.98 -4.23 -7.85
C ASN A 40 -9.18 -3.06 -6.88
N MET A 41 -10.27 -2.31 -6.98
CA MET A 41 -10.65 -1.30 -6.00
C MET A 41 -10.80 -1.94 -4.61
N LYS A 42 -11.65 -2.96 -4.47
CA LYS A 42 -11.85 -3.68 -3.20
C LYS A 42 -10.56 -4.31 -2.67
N LEU A 43 -9.73 -4.88 -3.55
CA LEU A 43 -8.46 -5.48 -3.16
C LEU A 43 -7.48 -4.44 -2.62
N SER A 44 -7.38 -3.29 -3.28
CA SER A 44 -6.51 -2.20 -2.84
C SER A 44 -6.94 -1.62 -1.50
N GLU A 45 -8.25 -1.41 -1.28
CA GLU A 45 -8.81 -0.97 -0.01
C GLU A 45 -8.50 -1.98 1.12
N ARG A 46 -8.68 -3.28 0.87
CA ARG A 46 -8.35 -4.33 1.85
C ARG A 46 -6.87 -4.35 2.21
N ARG A 47 -5.98 -4.08 1.24
CA ARG A 47 -4.52 -4.00 1.50
C ARG A 47 -4.17 -2.81 2.37
N ALA A 48 -4.74 -1.63 2.08
CA ALA A 48 -4.56 -0.44 2.91
C ALA A 48 -5.14 -0.64 4.33
N ALA A 49 -6.31 -1.27 4.45
CA ALA A 49 -6.91 -1.63 5.73
C ALA A 49 -6.01 -2.56 6.55
N ALA A 50 -5.36 -3.55 5.91
CA ALA A 50 -4.42 -4.43 6.60
C ALA A 50 -3.19 -3.67 7.16
N VAL A 51 -2.71 -2.65 6.45
CA VAL A 51 -1.66 -1.75 6.96
C VAL A 51 -2.16 -0.97 8.18
N LYS A 52 -3.36 -0.40 8.11
CA LYS A 52 -3.98 0.30 9.26
C LYS A 52 -4.09 -0.63 10.47
N THR A 53 -4.65 -1.82 10.32
CA THR A 53 -4.75 -2.81 11.42
C THR A 53 -3.39 -3.09 12.04
N TYR A 54 -2.35 -3.23 11.22
CA TYR A 54 -1.01 -3.49 11.72
C TYR A 54 -0.43 -2.30 12.48
N LEU A 55 -0.52 -1.08 11.95
CA LEU A 55 -0.04 0.13 12.64
C LEU A 55 -0.78 0.37 13.97
N VAL A 56 -2.09 0.13 14.01
CA VAL A 56 -2.88 0.17 15.25
C VAL A 56 -2.36 -0.86 16.26
N SER A 57 -2.05 -2.08 15.83
CA SER A 57 -1.44 -3.09 16.71
C SER A 57 -0.06 -2.70 17.25
N LYS A 58 0.62 -1.71 16.63
CA LYS A 58 1.90 -1.16 17.09
C LYS A 58 1.75 0.09 17.97
N GLY A 59 0.51 0.47 18.27
CA GLY A 59 0.16 1.58 19.16
C GLY A 59 -0.03 2.92 18.47
N VAL A 60 -0.18 2.95 17.14
CA VAL A 60 -0.59 4.18 16.43
C VAL A 60 -2.09 4.37 16.59
N ASP A 61 -2.53 5.58 16.93
CA ASP A 61 -3.95 5.92 17.05
C ASP A 61 -4.70 5.67 15.72
N ALA A 62 -5.77 4.87 15.78
CA ALA A 62 -6.59 4.53 14.63
C ALA A 62 -7.25 5.74 13.96
N ASN A 63 -7.49 6.82 14.73
CA ASN A 63 -8.07 8.07 14.23
C ASN A 63 -7.07 8.90 13.41
N ARG A 64 -5.77 8.62 13.57
CA ARG A 64 -4.70 9.25 12.78
C ARG A 64 -4.34 8.44 11.53
N ILE A 65 -4.99 7.32 11.27
CA ILE A 65 -4.68 6.49 10.09
C ILE A 65 -5.86 6.47 9.13
N TYR A 66 -5.66 7.05 7.95
CA TYR A 66 -6.61 7.02 6.84
C TYR A 66 -6.15 6.02 5.79
N THR A 67 -7.12 5.36 5.17
CA THR A 67 -6.86 4.33 4.16
C THR A 67 -7.63 4.65 2.90
N GLU A 68 -6.98 4.52 1.76
CA GLU A 68 -7.61 4.66 0.45
C GLU A 68 -7.19 3.49 -0.46
N GLY A 69 -8.09 3.04 -1.33
CA GLY A 69 -7.75 2.13 -2.43
C GLY A 69 -7.84 2.84 -3.77
N LYS A 70 -6.76 2.80 -4.56
CA LYS A 70 -6.74 3.39 -5.91
C LYS A 70 -6.86 2.34 -7.03
N GLY A 71 -6.93 1.06 -6.68
CA GLY A 71 -6.92 -0.04 -7.64
C GLY A 71 -5.74 0.09 -8.62
N PRO A 72 -5.96 -0.05 -9.94
CA PRO A 72 -4.90 -0.01 -10.95
C PRO A 72 -4.64 1.40 -11.52
N LYS A 73 -5.25 2.46 -10.98
CA LYS A 73 -5.29 3.78 -11.64
C LYS A 73 -3.95 4.53 -11.68
N ASN A 74 -3.05 4.24 -10.73
CA ASN A 74 -1.76 4.92 -10.58
C ASN A 74 -0.60 3.89 -10.61
N PRO A 75 -0.27 3.34 -11.78
CA PRO A 75 0.85 2.42 -11.93
C PRO A 75 2.18 3.17 -11.75
N VAL A 76 3.15 2.50 -11.14
CA VAL A 76 4.56 2.92 -11.13
C VAL A 76 5.22 2.50 -12.43
N THR A 77 4.83 1.34 -12.97
CA THR A 77 5.36 0.86 -14.25
C THR A 77 4.88 1.76 -15.40
N LYS A 78 5.79 2.09 -16.31
CA LYS A 78 5.47 2.91 -17.49
C LYS A 78 4.63 2.10 -18.49
N PRO A 79 3.84 2.78 -19.36
CA PRO A 79 3.28 2.14 -20.55
C PRO A 79 4.40 1.38 -21.29
N ASP A 80 4.12 0.12 -21.64
CA ASP A 80 5.03 -0.81 -22.35
C ASP A 80 6.26 -1.34 -21.60
N GLN A 81 6.51 -0.92 -20.35
CA GLN A 81 7.60 -1.47 -19.54
C GLN A 81 7.42 -2.98 -19.27
N CYS A 82 6.17 -3.39 -19.07
CA CYS A 82 5.80 -4.79 -18.85
C CYS A 82 4.86 -5.25 -19.98
N PRO A 83 5.39 -5.67 -21.14
CA PRO A 83 4.57 -6.09 -22.26
C PRO A 83 3.86 -7.41 -21.95
N GLY A 84 2.62 -7.57 -22.43
CA GLY A 84 1.87 -8.82 -22.33
C GLY A 84 0.48 -8.68 -21.72
N LYS A 85 -0.54 -9.20 -22.43
CA LYS A 85 -1.96 -9.12 -22.01
C LYS A 85 -2.37 -10.19 -21.00
N LYS A 86 -1.58 -11.26 -20.86
CA LYS A 86 -1.87 -12.39 -19.96
C LYS A 86 -1.02 -12.30 -18.70
N ALA A 87 -1.58 -12.77 -17.59
CA ALA A 87 -0.91 -12.84 -16.30
C ALA A 87 0.08 -14.02 -16.23
N THR A 88 1.12 -14.00 -17.06
CA THR A 88 2.22 -14.97 -16.98
C THR A 88 3.14 -14.62 -15.81
N LYS A 89 3.95 -15.58 -15.35
CA LYS A 89 4.91 -15.38 -14.25
C LYS A 89 5.81 -14.15 -14.50
N GLN A 90 6.37 -14.05 -15.70
CA GLN A 90 7.25 -12.94 -16.10
C GLN A 90 6.55 -11.58 -16.06
N VAL A 91 5.31 -11.49 -16.55
CA VAL A 91 4.55 -10.22 -16.55
C VAL A 91 4.14 -9.85 -15.12
N ILE A 92 3.75 -10.82 -14.29
CA ILE A 92 3.42 -10.60 -12.88
C ILE A 92 4.64 -10.13 -12.09
N GLU A 93 5.82 -10.68 -12.37
CA GLU A 93 7.10 -10.26 -11.76
C GLU A 93 7.46 -8.83 -12.18
N CYS A 94 7.34 -8.50 -13.46
CA CYS A 94 7.57 -7.14 -13.96
C CYS A 94 6.61 -6.10 -13.32
N LEU A 95 5.34 -6.46 -13.12
CA LEU A 95 4.31 -5.60 -12.52
C LEU A 95 4.33 -5.59 -10.97
N GLN A 96 5.27 -6.26 -10.30
CA GLN A 96 5.36 -6.22 -8.83
C GLN A 96 5.41 -4.79 -8.25
N PRO A 97 6.09 -3.81 -8.86
CA PRO A 97 6.11 -2.43 -8.35
C PRO A 97 4.71 -1.81 -8.23
N ASP A 98 3.76 -2.18 -9.08
CA ASP A 98 2.39 -1.65 -9.01
C ASP A 98 1.58 -2.24 -7.84
N ARG A 99 1.96 -3.44 -7.39
CA ARG A 99 1.28 -4.17 -6.31
C ARG A 99 1.80 -3.74 -4.94
N ARG A 100 1.55 -2.47 -4.59
CA ARG A 100 2.11 -1.82 -3.40
C ARG A 100 1.06 -1.19 -2.49
N VAL A 101 1.51 -0.74 -1.32
CA VAL A 101 0.79 0.21 -0.47
C VAL A 101 1.75 1.35 -0.19
N ASP A 102 1.38 2.56 -0.60
CA ASP A 102 2.12 3.77 -0.31
C ASP A 102 1.72 4.28 1.07
N ILE A 103 2.68 4.78 1.84
CA ILE A 103 2.46 5.28 3.20
C ILE A 103 3.07 6.65 3.31
N GLU A 104 2.21 7.64 3.56
CA GLU A 104 2.60 9.02 3.80
C GLU A 104 2.42 9.32 5.29
N LEU A 105 3.48 9.83 5.91
CA LEU A 105 3.51 10.20 7.31
C LEU A 105 3.57 11.73 7.39
N ILE A 106 2.51 12.35 7.89
CA ILE A 106 2.35 13.79 7.98
C ILE A 106 2.36 14.20 9.45
N GLY A 107 3.22 15.16 9.76
CA GLY A 107 3.31 15.75 11.09
C GLY A 107 4.52 16.67 11.20
N THR A 108 4.66 17.29 12.36
CA THR A 108 5.76 18.22 12.64
C THR A 108 6.75 17.59 13.61
N LYS A 109 8.02 17.99 13.49
CA LYS A 109 9.02 17.69 14.54
C LYS A 109 8.70 18.45 15.82
#